data_AF-A0A212C8C6-F1
#
_entry.id   AF-A0A212C8C6-F1
#
_cell.length_a   1.000
_cell.length_b   1.000
_cell.length_c   1.000
_cell.angle_alpha   90.00
_cell.angle_beta   90.00
_cell.angle_gamma   90.00
#
_symmetry.space_group_name_H-M   'P 1'
#
loop_
_entity.id
_entity.type
_entity.pdbx_description
1 polymer ?
#
loop_
_entity_poly.entity_id
_entity_poly.type
_entity_poly.pdbx_seq_one_letter_code
_entity_poly.pdbx_strand_id
1 'polypeptide(L)'
;MVVVTDGESHDGSKLKAVIDQCNKDNILRFGIAVLGYLNRNALDTKNLIKEIKAIASTVQGGDNFQMEMSQVGFSAEYSPQNNILMLGAVGAYDWSGTVVQKTLHGHLIFSKQAFEQILQDRNHSSYLGYSVASISTGNSVHFVAGAPRANYTGQIVLYSVNGNGNVTVIQSHRVDVNKDTITDVLLVGAPMYMNDLKKEEGRVYLFTITKKILGSDRAFSSHLQYFGRSLDGYGDLNGDSITDVSVGAFGQVVQL
;
A
#
# COMPACT_ATOMS: atom_id res chain seq x y z
N MET A 1 -7.28 0.11 -23.17
CA MET A 1 -6.11 0.86 -23.68
C MET A 1 -5.67 1.86 -22.63
N VAL A 2 -4.37 2.00 -22.37
CA VAL A 2 -3.80 3.04 -21.50
C VAL A 2 -2.82 3.84 -22.34
N VAL A 3 -2.96 5.17 -22.33
CA VAL A 3 -2.06 6.11 -23.01
C VAL A 3 -1.30 6.88 -21.95
N VAL A 4 0.04 6.83 -22.01
CA VAL A 4 0.94 7.52 -21.08
C VAL A 4 1.85 8.42 -21.93
N THR A 5 1.87 9.73 -21.65
CA THR A 5 2.73 10.69 -22.36
C THR A 5 3.12 11.87 -21.45
N ASP A 6 4.30 12.43 -21.69
CA ASP A 6 4.82 13.66 -21.10
C ASP A 6 4.75 14.88 -22.04
N GLY A 7 4.23 14.71 -23.27
CA GLY A 7 4.14 15.77 -24.30
C GLY A 7 2.85 15.74 -25.13
N GLU A 8 2.53 16.88 -25.73
CA GLU A 8 1.41 17.10 -26.66
C GLU A 8 1.62 16.35 -27.98
N SER A 9 0.54 15.88 -28.63
CA SER A 9 0.66 15.21 -29.92
C SER A 9 0.91 16.19 -31.07
N HIS A 10 1.68 15.73 -32.07
CA HIS A 10 1.86 16.47 -33.32
C HIS A 10 0.73 16.24 -34.33
N ASP A 11 -0.20 15.32 -34.06
CA ASP A 11 -1.28 14.93 -34.96
C ASP A 11 -2.67 14.90 -34.31
N GLY A 12 -2.89 15.73 -33.29
CA GLY A 12 -4.17 15.90 -32.58
C GLY A 12 -5.37 16.28 -33.47
N SER A 13 -5.14 16.68 -34.72
CA SER A 13 -6.19 16.80 -35.74
C SER A 13 -6.88 15.46 -36.06
N LYS A 14 -6.21 14.32 -35.86
CA LYS A 14 -6.76 12.97 -36.01
C LYS A 14 -7.55 12.50 -34.79
N LEU A 15 -7.44 13.18 -33.64
CA LEU A 15 -7.97 12.74 -32.34
C LEU A 15 -9.43 12.26 -32.45
N LYS A 16 -10.31 13.06 -33.08
CA LYS A 16 -11.72 12.69 -33.24
C LYS A 16 -11.89 11.37 -34.00
N ALA A 17 -11.22 11.19 -35.13
CA ALA A 17 -11.35 9.98 -35.95
C ALA A 17 -10.85 8.73 -35.21
N VAL A 18 -9.75 8.85 -34.46
CA VAL A 18 -9.20 7.76 -33.63
C VAL A 18 -10.16 7.41 -32.49
N ILE A 19 -10.70 8.42 -31.79
CA ILE A 19 -11.64 8.20 -30.68
C ILE A 19 -12.98 7.64 -31.15
N ASP A 20 -13.51 8.11 -32.28
CA ASP A 20 -14.71 7.55 -32.92
C ASP A 20 -14.50 6.08 -33.30
N GLN A 21 -13.30 5.71 -33.78
CA GLN A 21 -12.97 4.32 -34.08
C GLN A 21 -12.83 3.48 -32.80
N CYS A 22 -12.08 3.94 -31.80
CA CYS A 22 -11.98 3.25 -30.51
C CYS A 22 -13.33 3.06 -29.80
N ASN A 23 -14.29 3.97 -30.00
CA ASN A 23 -15.65 3.81 -29.49
C ASN A 23 -16.42 2.71 -30.23
N LYS A 24 -16.33 2.61 -31.56
CA LYS A 24 -16.91 1.49 -32.34
C LYS A 24 -16.32 0.15 -31.94
N ASP A 25 -15.03 0.12 -31.67
CA ASP A 25 -14.28 -1.07 -31.27
C ASP A 25 -14.46 -1.41 -29.77
N ASN A 26 -15.32 -0.68 -29.04
CA ASN A 26 -15.59 -0.83 -27.60
C ASN A 26 -14.32 -0.78 -26.71
N ILE A 27 -13.30 -0.03 -27.15
CA ILE A 27 -12.05 0.12 -26.40
C ILE A 27 -12.25 1.15 -25.28
N LEU A 28 -12.25 0.67 -24.04
CA LEU A 28 -12.10 1.49 -22.84
C LEU A 28 -10.70 2.12 -22.80
N ARG A 29 -10.62 3.44 -22.55
CA ARG A 29 -9.37 4.23 -22.64
C ARG A 29 -9.10 5.00 -21.36
N PHE A 30 -7.85 4.93 -20.90
CA PHE A 30 -7.32 5.72 -19.80
C PHE A 30 -6.17 6.59 -20.31
N GLY A 31 -6.12 7.86 -19.92
CA GLY A 31 -5.05 8.79 -20.27
C GLY A 31 -4.28 9.23 -19.03
N ILE A 32 -2.96 9.15 -19.07
CA ILE A 32 -2.05 9.51 -17.97
C ILE A 32 -1.04 10.54 -18.48
N ALA A 33 -1.10 11.75 -17.92
CA ALA A 33 -0.17 12.84 -18.23
C ALA A 33 1.02 12.84 -17.25
N VAL A 34 2.25 12.74 -17.75
CA VAL A 34 3.47 12.72 -16.93
C VAL A 34 4.05 14.13 -16.84
N LEU A 35 3.54 14.92 -15.89
CA LEU A 35 3.85 16.36 -15.79
C LEU A 35 5.19 16.69 -15.11
N GLY A 36 5.98 15.69 -14.70
CA GLY A 36 7.15 15.88 -13.84
C GLY A 36 8.23 16.81 -14.42
N TYR A 37 8.51 16.70 -15.72
CA TYR A 37 9.45 17.60 -16.41
C TYR A 37 8.85 19.00 -16.62
N LEU A 38 7.59 19.07 -17.08
CA LEU A 38 6.89 20.32 -17.37
C LEU A 38 6.80 21.21 -16.12
N ASN A 39 6.38 20.63 -14.98
CA ASN A 39 6.24 21.34 -13.71
C ASN A 39 7.58 21.87 -13.18
N ARG A 40 8.68 21.10 -13.30
CA ARG A 40 10.01 21.54 -12.85
C ARG A 40 10.56 22.72 -13.65
N ASN A 41 10.14 22.86 -14.91
CA ASN A 41 10.58 23.92 -15.82
C ASN A 41 9.52 25.04 -15.98
N ALA A 42 8.45 25.04 -15.17
CA ALA A 42 7.34 25.99 -15.23
C ALA A 42 6.68 26.15 -16.62
N LEU A 43 6.61 25.05 -17.38
CA LEU A 43 5.99 25.01 -18.71
C LEU A 43 4.45 24.91 -18.59
N ASP A 44 3.70 25.47 -19.56
CA ASP A 44 2.24 25.32 -19.58
C ASP A 44 1.86 23.85 -19.85
N THR A 45 0.85 23.37 -19.12
CA THR A 45 0.36 21.99 -19.17
C THR A 45 -1.08 21.88 -19.67
N LYS A 46 -1.76 23.01 -19.92
CA LYS A 46 -3.20 23.05 -20.25
C LYS A 46 -3.57 22.24 -21.49
N ASN A 47 -2.78 22.35 -22.56
CA ASN A 47 -3.04 21.64 -23.82
C ASN A 47 -2.88 20.13 -23.64
N LEU A 48 -1.76 19.68 -23.06
CA LEU A 48 -1.53 18.27 -22.72
C LEU A 48 -2.64 17.69 -21.83
N ILE A 49 -3.05 18.42 -20.78
CA ILE A 49 -4.14 18.00 -19.89
C ILE A 49 -5.47 17.90 -20.66
N LYS A 50 -5.76 18.86 -21.55
CA LYS A 50 -6.97 18.86 -22.38
C LYS A 50 -6.98 17.69 -23.37
N GLU A 51 -5.85 17.38 -24.00
CA GLU A 51 -5.70 16.26 -24.92
C GLU A 51 -5.86 14.92 -24.20
N ILE A 52 -5.17 14.72 -23.08
CA ILE A 52 -5.29 13.50 -22.26
C ILE A 52 -6.71 13.27 -21.77
N LYS A 53 -7.43 14.33 -21.35
CA LYS A 53 -8.85 14.25 -20.99
C LYS A 53 -9.75 13.87 -22.16
N ALA A 54 -9.42 14.28 -23.39
CA ALA A 54 -10.18 13.92 -24.58
C ALA A 54 -9.88 12.51 -25.12
N ILE A 55 -8.74 11.92 -24.75
CA ILE A 55 -8.39 10.52 -25.04
C ILE A 55 -9.14 9.56 -24.12
N ALA A 56 -9.27 9.92 -22.85
CA ALA A 56 -9.93 9.11 -21.83
C ALA A 56 -11.41 8.83 -22.16
N SER A 57 -11.89 7.64 -21.82
CA SER A 57 -13.31 7.30 -21.91
C SER A 57 -14.07 7.95 -20.75
N THR A 58 -15.22 8.57 -21.03
CA THR A 58 -16.16 9.02 -19.99
C THR A 58 -16.86 7.81 -19.36
N VAL A 59 -16.47 7.42 -18.16
CA VAL A 59 -17.14 6.38 -17.37
C VAL A 59 -18.39 6.92 -16.68
N GLN A 60 -19.46 6.11 -16.68
CA GLN A 60 -20.67 6.38 -15.88
C GLN A 60 -20.40 6.04 -14.40
N GLY A 61 -19.63 6.90 -13.71
CA GLY A 61 -19.25 6.71 -12.31
C GLY A 61 -18.77 7.97 -11.57
N GLY A 62 -18.61 9.10 -12.26
CA GLY A 62 -17.96 10.31 -11.72
C GLY A 62 -16.47 10.35 -12.06
N ASP A 63 -15.76 11.35 -11.54
CA ASP A 63 -14.33 11.60 -11.84
C ASP A 63 -13.36 10.66 -11.09
N ASN A 64 -13.88 9.71 -10.29
CA ASN A 64 -13.16 8.95 -9.28
C ASN A 64 -13.06 7.45 -9.63
N PHE A 65 -11.84 6.92 -9.72
CA PHE A 65 -11.57 5.50 -9.94
C PHE A 65 -12.02 4.66 -8.74
N GLN A 66 -12.78 3.59 -9.00
CA GLN A 66 -13.26 2.66 -7.97
C GLN A 66 -12.32 1.45 -7.88
N MET A 67 -12.33 0.59 -8.90
CA MET A 67 -11.54 -0.66 -8.93
C MET A 67 -10.79 -0.86 -10.26
N GLU A 68 -10.95 0.05 -11.22
CA GLU A 68 -10.36 0.00 -12.57
C GLU A 68 -8.83 -0.05 -12.51
N MET A 69 -8.23 0.69 -11.56
CA MET A 69 -6.80 0.74 -11.30
C MET A 69 -6.40 -0.02 -10.03
N SER A 70 -7.27 -0.89 -9.50
CA SER A 70 -7.13 -1.50 -8.16
C SER A 70 -5.80 -2.20 -7.88
N GLN A 71 -5.19 -2.83 -8.90
CA GLN A 71 -3.97 -3.64 -8.75
C GLN A 71 -4.12 -4.72 -7.65
N VAL A 72 -5.26 -5.42 -7.62
CA VAL A 72 -5.50 -6.52 -6.67
C VAL A 72 -4.39 -7.58 -6.79
N GLY A 73 -3.80 -7.95 -5.65
CA GLY A 73 -2.65 -8.85 -5.58
C GLY A 73 -1.29 -8.13 -5.61
N PHE A 74 -1.27 -6.80 -5.42
CA PHE A 74 -0.03 -6.02 -5.23
C PHE A 74 0.81 -6.56 -4.05
N SER A 75 0.12 -7.00 -3.00
CA SER A 75 0.67 -7.82 -1.92
C SER A 75 -0.29 -8.97 -1.64
N ALA A 76 0.21 -10.06 -1.04
CA ALA A 76 -0.58 -11.24 -0.73
C ALA A 76 -0.13 -11.88 0.59
N GLU A 77 -1.07 -12.45 1.33
CA GLU A 77 -0.82 -13.18 2.59
C GLU A 77 -1.88 -14.28 2.74
N TYR A 78 -1.48 -15.46 3.21
CA TYR A 78 -2.42 -16.57 3.48
C TYR A 78 -2.50 -16.86 4.97
N SER A 79 -3.70 -16.80 5.54
CA SER A 79 -3.96 -17.13 6.94
C SER A 79 -4.52 -18.56 7.06
N PRO A 80 -3.76 -19.53 7.58
CA PRO A 80 -4.20 -20.92 7.62
C PRO A 80 -5.35 -21.19 8.60
N GLN A 81 -5.41 -20.43 9.72
CA GLN A 81 -6.38 -20.66 10.81
C GLN A 81 -7.85 -20.50 10.35
N ASN A 82 -8.10 -19.64 9.35
CA ASN A 82 -9.43 -19.36 8.80
C ASN A 82 -9.54 -19.62 7.28
N ASN A 83 -8.49 -20.11 6.63
CA ASN A 83 -8.39 -20.36 5.19
C ASN A 83 -8.71 -19.12 4.33
N ILE A 84 -8.14 -17.96 4.70
CA ILE A 84 -8.32 -16.69 3.99
C ILE A 84 -7.02 -16.27 3.30
N LEU A 85 -7.11 -16.04 1.98
CA LEU A 85 -6.07 -15.38 1.19
C LEU A 85 -6.39 -13.88 1.12
N MET A 86 -5.55 -13.06 1.74
CA MET A 86 -5.58 -11.60 1.62
C MET A 86 -4.84 -11.16 0.36
N LEU A 87 -5.38 -10.18 -0.35
CA LEU A 87 -4.77 -9.55 -1.52
C LEU A 87 -4.88 -8.03 -1.39
N GLY A 88 -3.74 -7.35 -1.31
CA GLY A 88 -3.68 -5.89 -1.31
C GLY A 88 -4.07 -5.29 -2.67
N ALA A 89 -4.77 -4.15 -2.65
CA ALA A 89 -5.30 -3.48 -3.83
C ALA A 89 -5.03 -1.97 -3.75
N VAL A 90 -3.77 -1.58 -3.94
CA VAL A 90 -3.25 -0.22 -3.67
C VAL A 90 -3.87 0.90 -4.52
N GLY A 91 -4.34 0.59 -5.73
CA GLY A 91 -4.89 1.59 -6.65
C GLY A 91 -6.41 1.70 -6.61
N ALA A 92 -7.07 1.01 -5.66
CA ALA A 92 -8.51 1.13 -5.46
C ALA A 92 -8.87 2.50 -4.86
N TYR A 93 -10.06 3.00 -5.19
CA TYR A 93 -10.64 4.23 -4.66
C TYR A 93 -9.68 5.42 -4.77
N ASP A 94 -9.31 5.77 -6.01
CA ASP A 94 -8.30 6.78 -6.33
C ASP A 94 -7.00 6.60 -5.53
N TRP A 95 -6.42 5.39 -5.54
CA TRP A 95 -5.21 5.07 -4.77
C TRP A 95 -5.26 5.32 -3.24
N SER A 96 -6.44 5.52 -2.64
CA SER A 96 -6.57 5.32 -1.18
C SER A 96 -6.25 3.88 -0.80
N GLY A 97 -6.61 2.92 -1.66
CA GLY A 97 -6.31 1.50 -1.55
C GLY A 97 -7.34 0.73 -0.72
N THR A 98 -7.34 -0.60 -0.87
CA THR A 98 -8.16 -1.52 -0.07
C THR A 98 -7.51 -2.91 0.02
N VAL A 99 -8.19 -3.86 0.66
CA VAL A 99 -7.83 -5.28 0.67
C VAL A 99 -9.01 -6.10 0.14
N VAL A 100 -8.69 -7.15 -0.62
CA VAL A 100 -9.62 -8.18 -1.06
C VAL A 100 -9.31 -9.46 -0.29
N GLN A 101 -10.31 -10.08 0.32
CA GLN A 101 -10.17 -11.39 0.97
C GLN A 101 -10.84 -12.47 0.14
N LYS A 102 -10.08 -13.47 -0.30
CA LYS A 102 -10.58 -14.66 -0.97
C LYS A 102 -10.74 -15.78 0.07
N THR A 103 -11.93 -16.38 0.10
CA THR A 103 -12.31 -17.48 1.00
C THR A 103 -12.73 -18.69 0.16
N LEU A 104 -13.00 -19.84 0.81
CA LEU A 104 -13.55 -21.01 0.14
C LEU A 104 -14.93 -20.76 -0.51
N HIS A 105 -15.67 -19.75 -0.05
CA HIS A 105 -17.04 -19.45 -0.48
C HIS A 105 -17.14 -18.27 -1.47
N GLY A 106 -16.03 -17.61 -1.81
CA GLY A 106 -16.03 -16.48 -2.73
C GLY A 106 -14.94 -15.45 -2.41
N HIS A 107 -15.28 -14.17 -2.55
CA HIS A 107 -14.40 -13.06 -2.24
C HIS A 107 -15.16 -11.90 -1.60
N LEU A 108 -14.46 -11.15 -0.73
CA LEU A 108 -14.91 -9.92 -0.11
C LEU A 108 -14.02 -8.79 -0.60
N ILE A 109 -14.60 -7.73 -1.16
CA ILE A 109 -13.91 -6.48 -1.50
C ILE A 109 -14.39 -5.44 -0.50
N PHE A 110 -13.49 -4.92 0.34
CA PHE A 110 -13.87 -3.91 1.32
C PHE A 110 -14.05 -2.55 0.63
N SER A 111 -15.20 -1.92 0.86
CA SER A 111 -15.51 -0.61 0.27
C SER A 111 -14.67 0.51 0.87
N LYS A 112 -14.54 1.64 0.17
CA LYS A 112 -13.78 2.81 0.63
C LYS A 112 -14.09 3.21 2.07
N GLN A 113 -15.38 3.19 2.43
CA GLN A 113 -15.88 3.61 3.74
C GLN A 113 -15.34 2.77 4.90
N ALA A 114 -14.91 1.52 4.66
CA ALA A 114 -14.32 0.66 5.70
C ALA A 114 -13.02 1.23 6.29
N PHE A 115 -12.28 2.04 5.53
CA PHE A 115 -10.98 2.59 5.93
C PHE A 115 -10.86 4.11 5.82
N GLU A 116 -11.78 4.79 5.13
CA GLU A 116 -11.75 6.23 4.85
C GLU A 116 -11.54 7.11 6.09
N GLN A 117 -12.28 6.85 7.18
CA GLN A 117 -12.17 7.59 8.45
C GLN A 117 -10.81 7.41 9.15
N ILE A 118 -10.16 6.27 8.91
CA ILE A 118 -8.91 5.87 9.57
C ILE A 118 -7.69 6.41 8.82
N LEU A 119 -7.73 6.35 7.48
CA LEU A 119 -6.68 6.90 6.62
C LEU A 119 -6.66 8.43 6.65
N GLN A 120 -7.83 9.06 6.87
CA GLN A 120 -8.01 10.52 6.78
C GLN A 120 -7.46 11.09 5.46
N ASP A 121 -7.71 10.37 4.37
CA ASP A 121 -7.01 10.56 3.09
C ASP A 121 -7.48 11.83 2.37
N ARG A 122 -6.84 12.95 2.69
CA ARG A 122 -7.15 14.26 2.10
C ARG A 122 -6.80 14.36 0.60
N ASN A 123 -5.89 13.50 0.12
CA ASN A 123 -5.24 13.64 -1.18
C ASN A 123 -5.37 12.38 -2.06
N HIS A 124 -6.17 11.39 -1.64
CA HIS A 124 -6.47 10.15 -2.35
C HIS A 124 -5.20 9.49 -2.91
N SER A 125 -4.38 8.96 -1.99
CA SER A 125 -3.06 8.39 -2.32
C SER A 125 -2.43 7.58 -1.19
N SER A 126 -3.20 7.09 -0.21
CA SER A 126 -2.66 6.38 0.96
C SER A 126 -1.96 5.05 0.65
N TYR A 127 -2.31 4.39 -0.46
CA TYR A 127 -1.82 3.08 -0.88
C TYR A 127 -2.09 1.97 0.17
N LEU A 128 -3.28 1.93 0.77
CA LEU A 128 -3.65 0.84 1.67
C LEU A 128 -3.62 -0.51 0.94
N GLY A 129 -3.04 -1.53 1.58
CA GLY A 129 -2.78 -2.82 0.95
C GLY A 129 -1.45 -2.88 0.20
N TYR A 130 -0.54 -1.92 0.41
CA TYR A 130 0.83 -2.01 -0.12
C TYR A 130 1.59 -3.21 0.47
N SER A 131 1.32 -3.50 1.74
CA SER A 131 1.65 -4.76 2.39
C SER A 131 0.43 -5.28 3.15
N VAL A 132 0.34 -6.60 3.29
CA VAL A 132 -0.66 -7.29 4.11
C VAL A 132 0.03 -8.34 4.98
N ALA A 133 -0.52 -8.60 6.16
CA ALA A 133 -0.08 -9.67 7.06
C ALA A 133 -1.26 -10.16 7.90
N SER A 134 -1.17 -11.37 8.44
CA SER A 134 -2.15 -11.93 9.37
C SER A 134 -1.50 -12.25 10.72
N ILE A 135 -2.26 -12.08 11.81
CA ILE A 135 -1.82 -12.39 13.18
C ILE A 135 -2.83 -13.36 13.78
N SER A 136 -2.38 -14.57 14.11
CA SER A 136 -3.21 -15.66 14.64
C SER A 136 -3.12 -15.70 16.17
N THR A 137 -3.96 -14.92 16.85
CA THR A 137 -4.19 -15.12 18.29
C THR A 137 -4.94 -16.43 18.50
N GLY A 138 -4.77 -17.13 19.63
CA GLY A 138 -5.27 -18.51 19.82
C GLY A 138 -6.74 -18.75 19.43
N ASN A 139 -7.62 -17.76 19.65
CA ASN A 139 -9.05 -17.84 19.29
C ASN A 139 -9.48 -16.94 18.12
N SER A 140 -8.59 -16.13 17.53
CA SER A 140 -8.96 -15.15 16.51
C SER A 140 -7.82 -14.70 15.59
N VAL A 141 -8.12 -14.57 14.29
CA VAL A 141 -7.23 -13.91 13.34
C VAL A 141 -7.48 -12.40 13.33
N HIS A 142 -6.42 -11.62 13.42
CA HIS A 142 -6.39 -10.20 13.08
C HIS A 142 -5.63 -9.99 11.77
N PHE A 143 -6.00 -8.96 11.05
CA PHE A 143 -5.47 -8.62 9.73
C PHE A 143 -4.78 -7.27 9.77
N VAL A 144 -3.65 -7.17 9.10
CA VAL A 144 -2.86 -5.95 8.98
C VAL A 144 -2.81 -5.52 7.53
N ALA A 145 -3.00 -4.23 7.28
CA ALA A 145 -2.75 -3.61 5.98
C ALA A 145 -1.90 -2.35 6.14
N GLY A 146 -0.81 -2.28 5.38
CA GLY A 146 0.07 -1.12 5.31
C GLY A 146 -0.43 -0.08 4.30
N ALA A 147 -0.40 1.19 4.69
CA ALA A 147 -0.69 2.36 3.87
C ALA A 147 0.50 3.34 3.95
N PRO A 148 1.62 3.07 3.25
CA PRO A 148 2.90 3.76 3.46
C PRO A 148 2.88 5.24 3.03
N ARG A 149 1.86 5.67 2.27
CA ARG A 149 1.70 7.06 1.84
C ARG A 149 0.63 7.82 2.64
N ALA A 150 -0.10 7.15 3.53
CA ALA A 150 -1.12 7.78 4.37
C ALA A 150 -0.54 9.00 5.12
N ASN A 151 -1.13 10.17 4.89
CA ASN A 151 -0.71 11.46 5.46
C ASN A 151 0.80 11.77 5.30
N TYR A 152 1.46 11.25 4.25
CA TYR A 152 2.91 11.37 3.97
C TYR A 152 3.86 10.81 5.05
N THR A 153 3.34 10.19 6.12
CA THR A 153 4.12 9.53 7.19
C THR A 153 4.05 8.01 7.12
N GLY A 154 3.03 7.48 6.43
CA GLY A 154 2.64 6.09 6.50
C GLY A 154 1.78 5.78 7.72
N GLN A 155 1.03 4.69 7.63
CA GLN A 155 0.15 4.16 8.67
C GLN A 155 0.00 2.64 8.49
N ILE A 156 -0.24 1.93 9.60
CA ILE A 156 -0.74 0.54 9.58
C ILE A 156 -2.16 0.49 10.13
N VAL A 157 -2.99 -0.36 9.54
CA VAL A 157 -4.36 -0.61 9.97
C VAL A 157 -4.46 -2.06 10.43
N LEU A 158 -4.74 -2.27 11.73
CA LEU A 158 -5.08 -3.56 12.32
C LEU A 158 -6.61 -3.67 12.39
N TYR A 159 -7.18 -4.72 11.78
CA TYR A 159 -8.61 -4.92 11.69
C TYR A 159 -9.01 -6.38 11.84
N SER A 160 -10.26 -6.62 12.20
CA SER A 160 -10.92 -7.93 12.09
C SER A 160 -12.06 -7.86 11.08
N VAL A 161 -12.50 -9.02 10.63
CA VAL A 161 -13.63 -9.19 9.71
C VAL A 161 -14.59 -10.16 10.38
N ASN A 162 -15.84 -9.76 10.56
CA ASN A 162 -16.84 -10.63 11.17
C ASN A 162 -17.42 -11.63 10.14
N GLY A 163 -18.24 -12.58 10.60
CA GLY A 163 -18.86 -13.61 9.73
C GLY A 163 -19.75 -13.06 8.60
N ASN A 164 -20.15 -11.78 8.66
CA ASN A 164 -20.93 -11.11 7.62
C ASN A 164 -20.04 -10.31 6.63
N GLY A 165 -18.72 -10.35 6.77
CA GLY A 165 -17.77 -9.60 5.96
C GLY A 165 -17.55 -8.15 6.38
N ASN A 166 -18.12 -7.69 7.51
CA ASN A 166 -17.93 -6.32 7.96
C ASN A 166 -16.56 -6.16 8.64
N VAL A 167 -15.81 -5.14 8.19
CA VAL A 167 -14.54 -4.72 8.78
C VAL A 167 -14.78 -4.00 10.10
N THR A 168 -14.03 -4.39 11.14
CA THR A 168 -13.89 -3.63 12.39
C THR A 168 -12.42 -3.26 12.55
N VAL A 169 -12.08 -1.97 12.47
CA VAL A 169 -10.72 -1.51 12.72
C VAL A 169 -10.48 -1.53 14.23
N ILE A 170 -9.55 -2.38 14.67
CA ILE A 170 -9.18 -2.57 16.08
C ILE A 170 -8.23 -1.47 16.49
N GLN A 171 -7.23 -1.18 15.65
CA GLN A 171 -6.22 -0.17 15.95
C GLN A 171 -5.64 0.40 14.66
N SER A 172 -5.33 1.69 14.66
CA SER A 172 -4.54 2.31 13.59
C SER A 172 -3.38 3.07 14.19
N HIS A 173 -2.16 2.57 13.94
CA HIS A 173 -0.97 3.15 14.54
C HIS A 173 -0.40 4.25 13.63
N ARG A 174 -0.41 5.48 14.15
CA ARG A 174 0.69 6.44 13.94
C ARG A 174 1.68 6.22 15.10
N VAL A 175 2.98 6.27 14.84
CA VAL A 175 3.98 5.51 15.63
C VAL A 175 4.31 6.07 17.02
N ASP A 176 3.38 6.03 17.97
CA ASP A 176 3.71 5.88 19.39
C ASP A 176 2.66 5.18 20.26
N VAL A 177 3.10 4.18 21.05
CA VAL A 177 2.29 3.38 22.00
C VAL A 177 3.17 2.86 23.16
N ASN A 178 2.51 2.62 24.29
CA ASN A 178 3.02 2.43 25.64
C ASN A 178 3.11 0.95 26.08
N LYS A 179 3.01 0.65 27.38
CA LYS A 179 3.56 -0.57 28.03
C LYS A 179 2.54 -1.45 28.78
N ASP A 180 2.12 -2.61 28.26
CA ASP A 180 1.68 -3.78 29.05
C ASP A 180 2.12 -5.14 28.43
N THR A 181 1.76 -6.31 28.98
CA THR A 181 2.59 -7.54 28.93
C THR A 181 1.92 -8.78 28.35
N ILE A 182 1.48 -8.73 27.09
CA ILE A 182 1.13 -9.92 26.29
C ILE A 182 1.87 -9.83 24.93
N THR A 183 2.04 -10.94 24.21
CA THR A 183 2.87 -10.99 23.00
C THR A 183 2.17 -11.71 21.87
N ASP A 184 1.90 -10.96 20.80
CA ASP A 184 1.99 -11.38 19.40
C ASP A 184 2.67 -10.21 18.68
N VAL A 185 3.73 -10.48 17.92
CA VAL A 185 4.65 -9.45 17.40
C VAL A 185 4.31 -9.08 15.94
N LEU A 186 4.20 -7.79 15.66
CA LEU A 186 4.13 -7.21 14.32
C LEU A 186 5.36 -6.33 14.08
N LEU A 187 6.21 -6.73 13.15
CA LEU A 187 7.32 -5.92 12.66
C LEU A 187 6.86 -5.04 11.50
N VAL A 188 7.21 -3.75 11.53
CA VAL A 188 6.90 -2.80 10.45
C VAL A 188 8.17 -2.12 9.98
N GLY A 189 8.51 -2.34 8.71
CA GLY A 189 9.58 -1.65 8.02
C GLY A 189 9.19 -0.22 7.61
N ALA A 190 10.06 0.73 7.90
CA ALA A 190 10.05 2.08 7.38
C ALA A 190 11.39 2.36 6.66
N PRO A 191 11.65 1.73 5.50
CA PRO A 191 12.95 1.80 4.83
C PRO A 191 13.33 3.20 4.36
N MET A 192 12.36 4.10 4.13
CA MET A 192 12.63 5.49 3.77
C MET A 192 12.73 6.42 5.00
N TYR A 193 12.86 5.88 6.21
CA TYR A 193 13.12 6.67 7.40
C TYR A 193 14.46 7.40 7.27
N MET A 194 14.46 8.70 7.55
CA MET A 194 15.63 9.56 7.51
C MET A 194 16.08 9.94 8.92
N ASN A 195 17.39 9.92 9.16
CA ASN A 195 17.98 10.52 10.36
C ASN A 195 18.10 12.04 10.28
N ASP A 196 18.61 12.65 11.35
CA ASP A 196 18.82 14.11 11.50
C ASP A 196 19.68 14.72 10.36
N LEU A 197 20.51 13.91 9.69
CA LEU A 197 21.33 14.32 8.54
C LEU A 197 20.61 14.14 7.19
N LYS A 198 19.31 13.84 7.18
CA LYS A 198 18.47 13.55 6.00
C LYS A 198 18.98 12.38 5.13
N LYS A 199 19.67 11.41 5.73
CA LYS A 199 20.08 10.17 5.04
C LYS A 199 19.05 9.06 5.30
N GLU A 200 18.67 8.35 4.25
CA GLU A 200 17.69 7.25 4.26
C GLU A 200 18.29 5.96 4.87
N GLU A 201 18.48 5.96 6.19
CA GLU A 201 18.97 4.78 6.93
C GLU A 201 17.93 3.64 6.96
N GLY A 202 16.65 3.98 7.01
CA GLY A 202 15.57 3.04 7.27
C GLY A 202 15.47 2.62 8.74
N ARG A 203 14.32 2.06 9.12
CA ARG A 203 14.04 1.62 10.50
C ARG A 203 13.07 0.46 10.49
N VAL A 204 13.18 -0.43 11.48
CA VAL A 204 12.14 -1.40 11.82
C VAL A 204 11.51 -1.01 13.15
N TYR A 205 10.19 -1.10 13.24
CA TYR A 205 9.44 -0.91 14.46
C TYR A 205 8.85 -2.25 14.91
N LEU A 206 9.15 -2.63 16.14
CA LEU A 206 8.49 -3.72 16.84
C LEU A 206 7.21 -3.18 17.48
N PHE A 207 6.07 -3.59 16.95
CA PHE A 207 4.79 -3.54 17.65
C PHE A 207 4.54 -4.92 18.25
N THR A 208 3.95 -4.99 19.42
CA THR A 208 3.15 -6.15 19.83
C THR A 208 1.73 -5.64 20.07
N ILE A 209 0.75 -6.54 20.10
CA ILE A 209 -0.66 -6.17 20.34
C ILE A 209 -0.86 -5.47 21.72
N THR A 210 0.17 -5.45 22.57
CA THR A 210 0.15 -4.90 23.94
C THR A 210 1.44 -4.14 24.37
N LYS A 211 2.51 -4.07 23.56
CA LYS A 211 3.78 -3.36 23.89
C LYS A 211 4.65 -2.91 22.70
N LYS A 212 5.61 -2.00 23.00
CA LYS A 212 6.56 -1.32 22.08
C LYS A 212 7.90 -1.13 22.84
N ILE A 213 9.14 -1.16 22.30
CA ILE A 213 9.74 -1.44 20.97
C ILE A 213 11.07 -2.21 21.21
N LEU A 214 11.62 -2.95 20.23
CA LEU A 214 13.07 -3.06 20.03
C LEU A 214 13.53 -1.81 19.27
N GLY A 215 14.12 -0.86 19.99
CA GLY A 215 14.76 0.30 19.37
C GLY A 215 16.02 -0.12 18.61
N SER A 216 16.45 0.71 17.67
CA SER A 216 17.74 0.55 16.98
C SER A 216 18.87 0.50 18.01
N ASP A 217 19.35 -0.70 18.35
CA ASP A 217 20.54 -0.82 19.18
C ASP A 217 21.72 -0.16 18.46
N ARG A 218 22.58 0.52 19.21
CA ARG A 218 23.78 1.17 18.67
C ARG A 218 24.74 0.15 18.05
N ALA A 219 24.59 -1.14 18.35
CA ALA A 219 25.21 -2.25 17.61
C ALA A 219 24.99 -2.19 16.09
N PHE A 220 23.86 -1.66 15.61
CA PHE A 220 23.54 -1.54 14.17
C PHE A 220 23.94 -0.19 13.55
N SER A 221 24.63 0.69 14.30
CA SER A 221 24.90 2.05 13.84
C SER A 221 26.15 2.16 12.96
N SER A 222 25.94 2.37 11.65
CA SER A 222 26.59 3.45 10.87
C SER A 222 26.44 3.33 9.34
N HIS A 223 26.15 2.13 8.79
CA HIS A 223 26.26 1.88 7.34
C HIS A 223 25.00 1.28 6.67
N LEU A 224 23.97 0.92 7.43
CA LEU A 224 22.73 0.37 6.85
C LEU A 224 21.92 1.47 6.16
N GLN A 225 21.56 1.25 4.89
CA GLN A 225 20.68 2.10 4.09
C GLN A 225 19.42 1.29 3.75
N TYR A 226 18.24 1.92 3.78
CA TYR A 226 16.95 1.25 3.58
C TYR A 226 16.69 0.04 4.50
N PHE A 227 17.16 0.08 5.74
CA PHE A 227 16.91 -0.99 6.73
C PHE A 227 15.41 -1.19 6.97
N GLY A 228 14.97 -2.45 6.99
CA GLY A 228 13.54 -2.81 7.05
C GLY A 228 12.84 -2.79 5.70
N ARG A 229 13.58 -2.87 4.57
CA ARG A 229 12.98 -2.97 3.23
C ARG A 229 12.32 -4.33 2.96
N SER A 230 12.82 -5.38 3.61
CA SER A 230 12.22 -6.71 3.65
C SER A 230 12.34 -7.26 5.07
N LEU A 231 11.38 -8.10 5.45
CA LEU A 231 11.27 -8.74 6.75
C LEU A 231 10.83 -10.18 6.51
N ASP A 232 11.46 -11.13 7.21
CA ASP A 232 11.05 -12.53 7.30
C ASP A 232 11.25 -13.02 8.73
N GLY A 233 10.47 -14.02 9.14
CA GLY A 233 10.43 -14.56 10.50
C GLY A 233 9.81 -15.95 10.53
N TYR A 234 10.17 -16.79 9.56
CA TYR A 234 9.52 -18.08 9.31
C TYR A 234 9.76 -19.14 10.41
N GLY A 235 10.89 -19.07 11.13
CA GLY A 235 11.21 -20.06 12.16
C GLY A 235 12.55 -19.81 12.86
N ASP A 236 12.89 -20.72 13.76
CA ASP A 236 14.19 -20.83 14.41
C ASP A 236 15.26 -21.27 13.39
N LEU A 237 16.29 -20.44 13.22
CA LEU A 237 17.43 -20.62 12.34
C LEU A 237 18.71 -20.99 13.13
N ASN A 238 18.73 -20.75 14.44
CA ASN A 238 19.92 -20.87 15.29
C ASN A 238 19.89 -22.12 16.21
N GLY A 239 18.72 -22.68 16.47
CA GLY A 239 18.45 -23.90 17.25
C GLY A 239 18.07 -23.68 18.73
N ASP A 240 17.84 -22.44 19.17
CA ASP A 240 17.49 -22.12 20.57
C ASP A 240 15.99 -22.24 20.92
N SER A 241 15.17 -22.67 19.96
CA SER A 241 13.70 -22.76 20.04
C SER A 241 12.96 -21.42 20.07
N ILE A 242 13.61 -20.32 19.66
CA ILE A 242 12.99 -19.00 19.44
C ILE A 242 12.98 -18.71 17.94
N THR A 243 11.89 -18.14 17.43
CA THR A 243 11.82 -17.70 16.02
C THR A 243 12.77 -16.52 15.77
N ASP A 244 13.81 -16.71 14.97
CA ASP A 244 14.69 -15.66 14.47
C ASP A 244 13.96 -14.75 13.47
N VAL A 245 14.44 -13.51 13.32
CA VAL A 245 13.93 -12.52 12.35
C VAL A 245 15.04 -12.06 11.42
N SER A 246 14.81 -12.16 10.11
CA SER A 246 15.70 -11.61 9.09
C SER A 246 15.21 -10.25 8.58
N VAL A 247 16.07 -9.24 8.65
CA VAL A 247 15.81 -7.86 8.19
C VAL A 247 16.73 -7.47 7.05
N GLY A 248 16.16 -7.07 5.91
CA GLY A 248 16.91 -6.60 4.76
C GLY A 248 17.25 -5.10 4.79
N ALA A 249 18.43 -4.78 4.26
CA ALA A 249 18.92 -3.45 3.95
C ALA A 249 19.60 -3.44 2.56
N PHE A 250 20.11 -2.29 2.13
CA PHE A 250 20.86 -2.17 0.88
C PHE A 250 22.15 -3.01 0.92
N GLY A 251 22.17 -4.11 0.19
CA GLY A 251 23.33 -5.01 0.07
C GLY A 251 23.66 -5.81 1.35
N GLN A 252 22.79 -5.80 2.37
CA GLN A 252 23.02 -6.48 3.65
C GLN A 252 21.72 -7.08 4.20
N VAL A 253 21.87 -8.14 5.00
CA VAL A 253 20.81 -8.73 5.84
C VAL A 253 21.32 -8.79 7.27
N VAL A 254 20.44 -8.51 8.23
CA VAL A 254 20.67 -8.65 9.67
C VAL A 254 19.71 -9.72 10.19
N GLN A 255 20.23 -10.72 10.88
CA GLN A 255 19.44 -11.66 11.67
C GLN A 255 19.34 -11.15 13.11
N LEU A 256 18.17 -11.29 13.72
CA LEU A 256 17.78 -10.82 15.06
C LEU A 256 17.13 -11.94 15.86
#